data_AF-R4YQS6-F1
#
_entry.id   AF-R4YQS6-F1
#
_cell.length_a   1.000
_cell.length_b   1.000
_cell.length_c   1.000
_cell.angle_alpha   90.00
_cell.angle_beta   90.00
_cell.angle_gamma   90.00
#
_symmetry.space_group_name_H-M   'P 1'
#
loop_
_entity.id
_entity.type
_entity.pdbx_description
1 polymer ?
#
loop_
_entity_poly.entity_id
_entity_poly.type
_entity_poly.pdbx_seq_one_letter_code
_entity_poly.pdbx_strand_id
1 'polypeptide(L)'
;MSAPKHYIDGKNQWFDAVQSIQHRGDAYALVTVLGCTGSTPRDHSSKMVITAEQTFDTIGGGHLEFLVMKKARAIIASNAKTNKVEQEIHHFPLGASLGQCCGGSATVLIETFAACQFHVAIFGAGHVAKSIVTILSGLACKVSWIDSREDEFPLEIPANVHKIVTAEPCDELADLPNGSDILILTHNHQLDFELCLTALKRNRNPLQQLRSIGLIGSQTKALRFQKRLSDRLLDQDPQTLIKKTIDEQIKSIRCPVGLSSVPGKLPMEVAVSIVGELIAIDHASHQVTEEIGANAGSNSRVNSDNQSRETAKKSRGLAWQEIKQQLNGELDSKGQGTVLHLGKITDVDSQKK
;
A
#
# COMPACT_ATOMS: atom_id res chain seq x y z
N MET A 1 22.50 -25.13 7.01
CA MET A 1 21.80 -23.83 6.99
C MET A 1 21.60 -23.44 5.54
N SER A 2 20.46 -23.84 4.97
CA SER A 2 20.09 -23.53 3.59
C SER A 2 19.07 -22.40 3.60
N ALA A 3 19.39 -21.29 2.95
CA ALA A 3 18.42 -20.25 2.63
C ALA A 3 17.37 -20.81 1.65
N PRO A 4 16.09 -20.45 1.77
CA PRO A 4 15.09 -20.87 0.80
C PRO A 4 15.34 -20.18 -0.53
N LYS A 5 15.78 -20.96 -1.53
CA LYS A 5 15.83 -20.57 -2.93
C LYS A 5 14.41 -20.62 -3.49
N HIS A 6 13.68 -19.51 -3.45
CA HIS A 6 12.68 -19.24 -4.48
C HIS A 6 13.40 -18.61 -5.67
N TYR A 7 14.09 -19.45 -6.44
CA TYR A 7 14.57 -19.10 -7.77
C TYR A 7 13.36 -19.18 -8.71
N ILE A 8 12.69 -18.05 -8.95
CA ILE A 8 11.65 -17.97 -9.97
C ILE A 8 12.35 -17.85 -11.31
N ASP A 9 12.23 -18.92 -12.09
CA ASP A 9 12.70 -19.10 -13.45
C ASP A 9 11.96 -18.14 -14.42
N GLY A 10 12.68 -17.60 -15.41
CA GLY A 10 12.13 -16.73 -16.46
C GLY A 10 12.04 -15.23 -16.13
N LYS A 11 12.59 -14.38 -17.00
CA LYS A 11 12.42 -12.92 -16.96
C LYS A 11 10.93 -12.56 -17.04
N ASN A 12 10.27 -12.29 -15.91
CA ASN A 12 8.92 -11.75 -15.92
C ASN A 12 8.91 -10.46 -16.74
N GLN A 13 8.07 -10.40 -17.77
CA GLN A 13 7.87 -9.20 -18.56
C GLN A 13 7.24 -8.13 -17.65
N TRP A 14 7.39 -6.86 -18.02
CA TRP A 14 6.91 -5.76 -17.18
C TRP A 14 5.42 -5.92 -16.79
N PHE A 15 4.56 -6.46 -17.66
CA PHE A 15 3.14 -6.64 -17.36
C PHE A 15 2.85 -7.78 -16.38
N ASP A 16 3.57 -8.91 -16.47
CA ASP A 16 3.47 -10.01 -15.50
C ASP A 16 3.94 -9.56 -14.12
N ALA A 17 5.00 -8.75 -14.10
CA ALA A 17 5.52 -8.15 -12.88
C ALA A 17 4.48 -7.22 -12.24
N VAL A 18 3.86 -6.33 -13.02
CA VAL A 18 2.79 -5.44 -12.52
C VAL A 18 1.64 -6.26 -11.92
N GLN A 19 1.14 -7.26 -12.64
CA GLN A 19 0.06 -8.11 -12.15
C GLN A 19 0.46 -8.80 -10.85
N SER A 20 1.63 -9.41 -10.78
CA SER A 20 2.13 -10.09 -9.57
C SER A 20 2.31 -9.13 -8.39
N ILE A 21 2.82 -7.92 -8.63
CA ILE A 21 3.03 -6.91 -7.59
C ILE A 21 1.69 -6.38 -7.06
N GLN A 22 0.74 -6.09 -7.95
CA GLN A 22 -0.61 -5.67 -7.56
C GLN A 22 -1.31 -6.74 -6.73
N HIS A 23 -1.23 -8.00 -7.13
CA HIS A 23 -1.77 -9.11 -6.34
C HIS A 23 -1.06 -9.31 -5.00
N ARG A 24 0.19 -8.87 -4.83
CA ARG A 24 0.87 -8.87 -3.52
C ARG A 24 0.57 -7.62 -2.70
N GLY A 25 0.01 -6.58 -3.33
CA GLY A 25 -0.19 -5.29 -2.70
C GLY A 25 1.12 -4.56 -2.37
N ASP A 26 2.17 -4.74 -3.18
CA ASP A 26 3.42 -3.99 -3.02
C ASP A 26 3.40 -2.69 -3.82
N ALA A 27 4.06 -1.65 -3.31
CA ALA A 27 4.27 -0.42 -4.06
C ALA A 27 5.26 -0.64 -5.20
N TYR A 28 5.03 0.01 -6.33
CA TYR A 28 5.93 -0.06 -7.48
C TYR A 28 5.90 1.21 -8.31
N ALA A 29 6.93 1.37 -9.14
CA ALA A 29 6.99 2.36 -10.19
C ALA A 29 6.99 1.66 -11.55
N LEU A 30 6.13 2.11 -12.46
CA LEU A 30 6.21 1.81 -13.88
C LEU A 30 6.98 2.94 -14.57
N VAL A 31 8.08 2.59 -15.21
CA VAL A 31 8.88 3.52 -16.01
C VAL A 31 8.60 3.27 -17.48
N THR A 32 8.32 4.34 -18.22
CA THR A 32 8.12 4.31 -19.67
C THR A 32 9.06 5.31 -20.36
N VAL A 33 9.83 4.85 -21.35
CA VAL A 33 10.61 5.76 -22.20
C VAL A 33 9.66 6.47 -23.18
N LEU A 34 9.45 7.77 -22.98
CA LEU A 34 8.58 8.62 -23.80
C LEU A 34 9.23 9.03 -25.12
N GLY A 35 10.54 9.25 -25.09
CA GLY A 35 11.28 9.72 -26.26
C GLY A 35 12.78 9.66 -26.08
N CYS A 36 13.47 9.49 -27.19
CA CYS A 36 14.93 9.41 -27.29
C CYS A 36 15.42 10.34 -28.40
N THR A 37 16.53 11.05 -28.15
CA THR A 37 17.22 11.84 -29.17
C THR A 37 18.67 11.37 -29.29
N GLY A 38 19.19 11.22 -30.51
CA GLY A 38 20.57 10.72 -30.73
C GLY A 38 20.76 9.25 -30.34
N SER A 39 22.01 8.86 -30.04
CA SER A 39 22.33 7.47 -29.67
C SER A 39 21.82 7.16 -28.28
N THR A 40 20.85 6.24 -28.17
CA THR A 40 20.25 5.80 -26.91
C THR A 40 20.25 4.27 -26.80
N PRO A 41 20.29 3.69 -25.58
CA PRO A 41 20.41 2.25 -25.37
C PRO A 41 19.21 1.42 -25.84
N ARG A 42 17.99 1.95 -25.74
CA ARG A 42 16.76 1.36 -26.28
C ARG A 42 15.84 2.42 -26.85
N ASP A 43 14.93 1.96 -27.71
CA ASP A 43 13.91 2.80 -28.35
C ASP A 43 12.80 3.22 -27.36
N HIS A 44 12.13 4.32 -27.72
CA HIS A 44 10.85 4.75 -27.15
C HIS A 44 9.87 3.58 -27.02
N SER A 45 9.01 3.60 -25.99
CA SER A 45 8.10 2.53 -25.54
C SER A 45 8.70 1.42 -24.65
N SER A 46 10.03 1.38 -24.48
CA SER A 46 10.64 0.48 -23.49
C SER A 46 10.10 0.75 -22.09
N LYS A 47 9.80 -0.32 -21.34
CA LYS A 47 9.26 -0.25 -19.99
C LYS A 47 10.14 -1.00 -18.99
N MET A 48 10.06 -0.56 -17.74
CA MET A 48 10.73 -1.19 -16.61
C MET A 48 9.85 -1.03 -15.36
N VAL A 49 9.79 -2.05 -14.53
CA VAL A 49 9.07 -2.01 -13.25
C VAL A 49 10.07 -2.05 -12.11
N ILE A 50 9.86 -1.20 -11.11
CA ILE A 50 10.79 -0.99 -10.00
C ILE A 50 10.00 -1.06 -8.69
N THR A 51 10.39 -1.96 -7.80
CA THR A 51 9.91 -1.99 -6.41
C THR A 51 10.99 -1.46 -5.47
N ALA A 52 10.72 -1.45 -4.16
CA ALA A 52 11.71 -1.12 -3.15
C ALA A 52 12.99 -1.98 -3.28
N GLU A 53 12.83 -3.25 -3.69
CA GLU A 53 13.92 -4.24 -3.65
C GLU A 53 14.26 -4.81 -5.03
N GLN A 54 13.26 -4.95 -5.91
CA GLN A 54 13.37 -5.70 -7.16
C GLN A 54 13.18 -4.80 -8.38
N THR A 55 13.63 -5.30 -9.53
CA THR A 55 13.40 -4.67 -10.83
C THR A 55 13.05 -5.72 -11.88
N PHE A 56 12.20 -5.34 -12.83
CA PHE A 56 11.71 -6.20 -13.91
C PHE A 56 11.77 -5.45 -15.24
N ASP A 57 12.17 -6.17 -16.29
CA ASP A 57 12.50 -5.61 -17.60
C ASP A 57 13.57 -4.49 -17.54
N THR A 58 13.88 -3.87 -18.68
CA THR A 58 15.00 -2.91 -18.81
C THR A 58 14.68 -1.85 -19.85
N ILE A 59 14.92 -0.58 -19.48
CA ILE A 59 14.96 0.55 -20.42
C ILE A 59 16.35 0.72 -21.06
N GLY A 60 17.33 -0.08 -20.60
CA GLY A 60 18.72 -0.07 -21.04
C GLY A 60 19.53 1.09 -20.47
N GLY A 61 20.86 1.05 -20.65
CA GLY A 61 21.72 2.21 -20.39
C GLY A 61 22.38 2.26 -19.03
N GLY A 62 22.40 1.19 -18.25
CA GLY A 62 23.25 1.01 -17.05
C GLY A 62 23.16 2.13 -16.02
N HIS A 63 23.92 3.21 -16.24
CA HIS A 63 23.84 4.40 -15.41
C HIS A 63 22.50 5.16 -15.51
N LEU A 64 21.82 5.14 -16.68
CA LEU A 64 20.46 5.69 -16.81
C LEU A 64 19.50 4.94 -15.88
N GLU A 65 19.53 3.61 -15.93
CA GLU A 65 18.70 2.75 -15.08
C GLU A 65 19.00 2.99 -13.61
N PHE A 66 20.28 3.14 -13.25
CA PHE A 66 20.68 3.46 -11.88
C PHE A 66 20.01 4.75 -11.37
N LEU A 67 20.04 5.82 -12.16
CA LEU A 67 19.43 7.09 -11.76
C LEU A 67 17.90 6.99 -11.68
N VAL A 68 17.28 6.32 -12.64
CA VAL A 68 15.83 6.09 -12.68
C VAL A 68 15.40 5.25 -11.47
N MET A 69 16.10 4.16 -11.16
CA MET A 69 15.84 3.33 -9.97
C MET A 69 15.95 4.12 -8.68
N LYS A 70 17.00 4.94 -8.55
CA LYS A 70 17.22 5.77 -7.37
C LYS A 70 16.05 6.76 -7.18
N LYS A 71 15.61 7.43 -8.25
CA LYS A 71 14.48 8.36 -8.20
C LYS A 71 13.16 7.64 -7.91
N ALA A 72 12.83 6.59 -8.65
CA ALA A 72 11.62 5.80 -8.45
C ALA A 72 11.49 5.28 -7.01
N ARG A 73 12.57 4.74 -6.43
CA ARG A 73 12.57 4.28 -5.03
C ARG A 73 12.43 5.41 -4.03
N ALA A 74 12.99 6.60 -4.30
CA ALA A 74 12.80 7.76 -3.46
C ALA A 74 11.32 8.20 -3.44
N ILE A 75 10.65 8.22 -4.61
CA ILE A 75 9.23 8.56 -4.74
C ILE A 75 8.35 7.51 -4.03
N ILE A 76 8.63 6.22 -4.23
CA ILE A 76 7.92 5.13 -3.52
C ILE A 76 8.06 5.30 -2.00
N ALA A 77 9.27 5.59 -1.51
CA ALA A 77 9.53 5.76 -0.08
C ALA A 77 8.83 7.00 0.50
N SER A 78 8.77 8.12 -0.23
CA SER A 78 8.03 9.31 0.22
C SER A 78 6.52 9.08 0.24
N ASN A 79 5.99 8.29 -0.71
CA ASN A 79 4.56 8.06 -0.86
C ASN A 79 4.02 6.92 0.01
N ALA A 80 4.91 6.14 0.65
CA ALA A 80 4.54 5.01 1.51
C ALA A 80 3.58 5.37 2.66
N LYS A 81 3.50 6.65 3.06
CA LYS A 81 2.61 7.13 4.13
C LYS A 81 1.33 7.78 3.63
N THR A 82 1.30 8.21 2.37
CA THR A 82 0.20 9.04 1.83
C THR A 82 -0.64 8.29 0.81
N ASN A 83 -0.28 7.04 0.48
CA ASN A 83 -0.88 6.25 -0.61
C ASN A 83 -1.04 7.04 -1.91
N LYS A 84 -0.17 8.03 -2.13
CA LYS A 84 -0.27 8.93 -3.25
C LYS A 84 0.27 8.26 -4.51
N VAL A 85 -0.54 8.28 -5.56
CA VAL A 85 -0.09 7.99 -6.92
C VAL A 85 0.53 9.26 -7.47
N GLU A 86 1.79 9.19 -7.90
CA GLU A 86 2.51 10.31 -8.50
C GLU A 86 3.06 9.94 -9.87
N GLN A 87 2.99 10.89 -10.79
CA GLN A 87 3.53 10.77 -12.13
C GLN A 87 4.50 11.92 -12.38
N GLU A 88 5.74 11.57 -12.72
CA GLU A 88 6.80 12.53 -13.00
C GLU A 88 7.49 12.23 -14.33
N ILE A 89 7.69 13.26 -15.15
CA ILE A 89 8.51 13.15 -16.36
C ILE A 89 9.90 13.69 -16.07
N HIS A 90 10.92 12.88 -16.39
CA HIS A 90 12.33 13.21 -16.18
C HIS A 90 13.10 13.18 -17.50
N HIS A 91 13.90 14.22 -17.76
CA HIS A 91 14.81 14.28 -18.89
C HIS A 91 16.27 14.01 -18.49
N PHE A 92 16.93 13.09 -19.20
CA PHE A 92 18.31 12.68 -18.96
C PHE A 92 19.19 12.91 -20.20
N PRO A 93 20.10 13.90 -20.19
CA PRO A 93 21.11 14.04 -21.22
C PRO A 93 22.14 12.92 -21.10
N LEU A 94 22.26 12.06 -22.11
CA LEU A 94 23.22 10.96 -22.17
C LEU A 94 24.54 11.49 -22.75
N GLY A 95 25.61 11.36 -22.00
CA GLY A 95 26.94 11.83 -22.41
C GLY A 95 27.95 11.68 -21.28
N ALA A 96 29.12 12.32 -21.42
CA ALA A 96 30.20 12.25 -20.44
C ALA A 96 29.76 12.65 -19.01
N SER A 97 28.76 13.54 -18.88
CA SER A 97 28.15 13.95 -17.61
C SER A 97 27.45 12.81 -16.84
N LEU A 98 27.10 11.71 -17.52
CA LEU A 98 26.50 10.51 -16.93
C LEU A 98 27.41 9.27 -17.02
N GLY A 99 28.68 9.43 -17.42
CA GLY A 99 29.64 8.32 -17.53
C GLY A 99 29.29 7.27 -18.60
N GLN A 100 28.53 7.65 -19.64
CA GLN A 100 28.10 6.74 -20.71
C GLN A 100 28.78 7.06 -22.05
N CYS A 101 28.93 6.05 -22.90
CA CYS A 101 29.46 6.18 -24.27
C CYS A 101 28.43 6.71 -25.29
N CYS A 102 27.15 6.74 -24.92
CA CYS A 102 26.06 7.28 -25.75
C CYS A 102 25.95 8.80 -25.58
N GLY A 103 25.91 9.55 -26.69
CA GLY A 103 25.79 11.02 -26.71
C GLY A 103 24.38 11.57 -26.95
N GLY A 104 23.35 10.75 -26.68
CA GLY A 104 21.94 11.09 -26.90
C GLY A 104 21.25 11.76 -25.70
N SER A 105 19.93 11.67 -25.62
CA SER A 105 19.15 12.00 -24.43
C SER A 105 17.91 11.12 -24.37
N ALA A 106 17.43 10.83 -23.17
CA ALA A 106 16.22 10.04 -22.93
C ALA A 106 15.26 10.81 -22.03
N THR A 107 13.98 10.80 -22.39
CA THR A 107 12.89 11.30 -21.55
C THR A 107 12.07 10.11 -21.08
N VAL A 108 11.85 10.01 -19.77
CA VAL A 108 11.11 8.91 -19.15
C VAL A 108 9.97 9.45 -18.30
N LEU A 109 8.85 8.74 -18.31
CA LEU A 109 7.75 8.88 -17.37
C LEU A 109 7.96 7.87 -16.25
N ILE A 110 7.90 8.31 -15.00
CA ILE A 110 7.89 7.47 -13.81
C ILE A 110 6.49 7.61 -13.19
N GLU A 111 5.74 6.51 -13.17
CA GLU A 111 4.40 6.43 -12.56
C GLU A 111 4.50 5.55 -11.32
N THR A 112 4.22 6.09 -10.14
CA THR A 112 4.27 5.34 -8.88
C THR A 112 2.88 4.95 -8.44
N PHE A 113 2.72 3.69 -8.05
CA PHE A 113 1.50 3.12 -7.54
C PHE A 113 1.74 2.73 -6.08
N ALA A 114 0.81 3.16 -5.22
CA ALA A 114 0.89 2.87 -3.79
C ALA A 114 0.82 1.36 -3.52
N ALA A 115 1.38 0.95 -2.38
CA ALA A 115 1.17 -0.39 -1.84
C ALA A 115 -0.30 -0.58 -1.47
N CYS A 116 -0.66 -1.82 -1.12
CA CYS A 116 -2.00 -2.22 -0.70
C CYS A 116 -2.61 -1.19 0.27
N GLN A 117 -3.92 -0.97 0.14
CA GLN A 117 -4.64 0.06 0.86
C GLN A 117 -4.69 -0.21 2.37
N PHE A 118 -4.70 -1.50 2.78
CA PHE A 118 -4.70 -1.88 4.19
C PHE A 118 -4.28 -3.33 4.49
N HIS A 119 -3.85 -3.56 5.73
CA HIS A 119 -3.46 -4.88 6.24
C HIS A 119 -4.54 -5.46 7.17
N VAL A 120 -4.83 -6.75 7.00
CA VAL A 120 -5.75 -7.52 7.86
C VAL A 120 -5.02 -8.72 8.47
N ALA A 121 -4.98 -8.80 9.80
CA ALA A 121 -4.52 -9.99 10.51
C ALA A 121 -5.71 -10.84 10.94
N ILE A 122 -5.76 -12.10 10.49
CA ILE A 122 -6.83 -13.04 10.81
C ILE A 122 -6.28 -14.12 11.73
N PHE A 123 -6.75 -14.14 12.97
CA PHE A 123 -6.43 -15.16 13.96
C PHE A 123 -7.48 -16.28 13.91
N GLY A 124 -7.09 -17.45 13.44
CA GLY A 124 -7.94 -18.61 13.22
C GLY A 124 -8.05 -18.97 11.74
N ALA A 125 -7.88 -20.25 11.40
CA ALA A 125 -7.97 -20.80 10.05
C ALA A 125 -9.21 -21.68 9.82
N GLY A 126 -10.24 -21.54 10.65
CA GLY A 126 -11.51 -22.26 10.49
C GLY A 126 -12.33 -21.85 9.25
N HIS A 127 -13.47 -22.50 9.04
CA HIS A 127 -14.32 -22.34 7.86
C HIS A 127 -14.72 -20.88 7.53
N VAL A 128 -15.03 -20.06 8.54
CA VAL A 128 -15.37 -18.65 8.34
C VAL A 128 -14.15 -17.85 7.85
N ALA A 129 -12.97 -18.11 8.44
CA ALA A 129 -11.73 -17.46 8.01
C ALA A 129 -11.38 -17.80 6.56
N LYS A 130 -11.57 -19.06 6.15
CA LYS A 130 -11.40 -19.50 4.74
C LYS A 130 -12.27 -18.67 3.80
N SER A 131 -13.56 -18.50 4.12
CA SER A 131 -14.48 -17.70 3.32
C SER A 131 -14.10 -16.22 3.28
N ILE A 132 -13.64 -15.65 4.40
CA ILE A 132 -13.14 -14.26 4.44
C ILE A 132 -11.91 -14.11 3.53
N VAL A 133 -10.93 -15.01 3.64
CA VAL A 133 -9.71 -14.98 2.83
C VAL A 133 -10.03 -15.10 1.35
N THR A 134 -11.04 -15.91 0.96
CA THR A 134 -11.51 -15.97 -0.43
C THR A 134 -11.93 -14.59 -0.95
N ILE A 135 -12.70 -13.81 -0.19
CA ILE A 135 -13.12 -12.47 -0.63
C ILE A 135 -11.92 -11.50 -0.60
N LEU A 136 -11.12 -11.53 0.47
CA LEU A 136 -9.94 -10.65 0.61
C LEU A 136 -8.88 -10.89 -0.47
N SER A 137 -8.80 -12.10 -1.05
CA SER A 137 -7.88 -12.39 -2.17
C SER A 137 -8.16 -11.59 -3.44
N GLY A 138 -9.38 -11.05 -3.58
CA GLY A 138 -9.77 -10.17 -4.69
C GLY A 138 -9.60 -8.67 -4.39
N LEU A 139 -9.19 -8.30 -3.16
CA LEU A 139 -9.03 -6.90 -2.75
C LEU A 139 -7.57 -6.49 -2.72
N ALA A 140 -7.32 -5.19 -2.88
CA ALA A 140 -6.00 -4.58 -2.78
C ALA A 140 -5.53 -4.44 -1.31
N CYS A 141 -5.54 -5.54 -0.56
CA CYS A 141 -5.13 -5.63 0.84
C CYS A 141 -4.08 -6.73 1.03
N LYS A 142 -3.33 -6.67 2.14
CA LYS A 142 -2.45 -7.75 2.60
C LYS A 142 -3.09 -8.48 3.76
N VAL A 143 -2.94 -9.80 3.81
CA VAL A 143 -3.50 -10.65 4.87
C VAL A 143 -2.40 -11.40 5.59
N SER A 144 -2.29 -11.24 6.90
CA SER A 144 -1.57 -12.21 7.74
C SER A 144 -2.60 -13.22 8.25
N TRP A 145 -2.44 -14.51 7.94
CA TRP A 145 -3.39 -15.54 8.34
C TRP A 145 -2.73 -16.50 9.33
N ILE A 146 -3.16 -16.44 10.59
CA ILE A 146 -2.46 -17.01 11.75
C ILE A 146 -3.30 -18.11 12.40
N ASP A 147 -2.77 -19.31 12.53
CA ASP A 147 -3.35 -20.42 13.33
C ASP A 147 -2.21 -21.38 13.72
N SER A 148 -2.37 -22.12 14.81
CA SER A 148 -1.37 -23.12 15.23
C SER A 148 -1.46 -24.42 14.44
N ARG A 149 -2.58 -24.65 13.74
CA ARG A 149 -2.89 -25.90 13.05
C ARG A 149 -2.59 -25.76 11.57
N GLU A 150 -1.47 -26.34 11.13
CA GLU A 150 -1.07 -26.30 9.72
C GLU A 150 -2.12 -26.90 8.78
N ASP A 151 -2.76 -28.01 9.18
CA ASP A 151 -3.74 -28.73 8.36
C ASP A 151 -5.06 -27.96 8.16
N GLU A 152 -5.28 -26.86 8.89
CA GLU A 152 -6.45 -26.01 8.66
C GLU A 152 -6.29 -25.12 7.43
N PHE A 153 -5.07 -24.81 7.02
CA PHE A 153 -4.84 -23.97 5.85
C PHE A 153 -5.08 -24.77 4.54
N PRO A 154 -5.62 -24.13 3.48
CA PRO A 154 -5.69 -24.76 2.17
C PRO A 154 -4.28 -24.97 1.58
N LEU A 155 -4.16 -25.92 0.66
CA LEU A 155 -2.89 -26.21 -0.03
C LEU A 155 -2.38 -25.00 -0.83
N GLU A 156 -3.28 -24.30 -1.49
CA GLU A 156 -2.97 -23.10 -2.25
C GLU A 156 -3.33 -21.86 -1.43
N ILE A 157 -2.33 -21.01 -1.20
CA ILE A 157 -2.47 -19.74 -0.49
C ILE A 157 -2.49 -18.60 -1.52
N PRO A 158 -3.49 -17.71 -1.49
CA PRO A 158 -3.52 -16.56 -2.39
C PRO A 158 -2.30 -15.64 -2.24
N ALA A 159 -1.90 -14.97 -3.31
CA ALA A 159 -0.65 -14.21 -3.36
C ALA A 159 -0.57 -13.03 -2.37
N ASN A 160 -1.70 -12.43 -1.97
CA ASN A 160 -1.76 -11.40 -0.94
C ASN A 160 -1.85 -11.94 0.50
N VAL A 161 -1.79 -13.25 0.69
CA VAL A 161 -1.96 -13.90 1.99
C VAL A 161 -0.63 -14.49 2.45
N HIS A 162 -0.18 -14.05 3.62
CA HIS A 162 0.96 -14.62 4.33
C HIS A 162 0.44 -15.60 5.40
N LYS A 163 0.61 -16.90 5.14
CA LYS A 163 0.30 -17.99 6.08
C LYS A 163 1.33 -17.99 7.21
N ILE A 164 0.87 -17.98 8.46
CA ILE A 164 1.69 -18.04 9.66
C ILE A 164 1.20 -19.19 10.53
N VAL A 165 2.05 -20.21 10.68
CA VAL A 165 1.79 -21.34 11.59
C VAL A 165 2.59 -21.14 12.86
N THR A 166 1.91 -20.86 13.97
CA THR A 166 2.57 -20.56 15.25
C THR A 166 1.79 -21.11 16.42
N ALA A 167 2.50 -21.68 17.40
CA ALA A 167 1.91 -22.13 18.65
C ALA A 167 1.50 -20.96 19.56
N GLU A 168 2.06 -19.77 19.34
CA GLU A 168 1.85 -18.57 20.15
C GLU A 168 1.27 -17.43 19.31
N PRO A 169 -0.01 -17.48 18.89
CA PRO A 169 -0.60 -16.46 18.02
C PRO A 169 -0.57 -15.04 18.61
N CYS A 170 -0.54 -14.90 19.93
CA CYS A 170 -0.49 -13.57 20.57
C CYS A 170 0.81 -12.81 20.26
N ASP A 171 1.92 -13.51 20.01
CA ASP A 171 3.22 -12.87 19.75
C ASP A 171 3.23 -12.15 18.40
N GLU A 172 2.50 -12.68 17.41
CA GLU A 172 2.37 -12.09 16.07
C GLU A 172 1.75 -10.69 16.11
N LEU A 173 0.97 -10.35 17.15
CA LEU A 173 0.44 -9.00 17.32
C LEU A 173 1.55 -7.96 17.43
N ALA A 174 2.76 -8.30 17.92
CA ALA A 174 3.87 -7.37 18.08
C ALA A 174 4.46 -6.91 16.74
N ASP A 175 4.48 -7.80 15.75
CA ASP A 175 5.13 -7.57 14.45
C ASP A 175 4.14 -7.08 13.38
N LEU A 176 2.86 -6.95 13.70
CA LEU A 176 1.88 -6.40 12.76
C LEU A 176 2.23 -4.96 12.36
N PRO A 177 1.99 -4.59 11.09
CA PRO A 177 2.07 -3.20 10.66
C PRO A 177 1.14 -2.29 11.49
N ASN A 178 1.52 -1.03 11.62
CA ASN A 178 0.61 -0.02 12.18
C ASN A 178 -0.57 0.20 11.23
N GLY A 179 -1.74 0.49 11.81
CA GLY A 179 -2.98 0.65 11.05
C GLY A 179 -3.60 -0.67 10.58
N SER A 180 -3.09 -1.82 11.03
CA SER A 180 -3.69 -3.13 10.71
C SER A 180 -5.07 -3.26 11.36
N ASP A 181 -6.00 -3.91 10.65
CA ASP A 181 -7.23 -4.44 11.21
C ASP A 181 -6.98 -5.86 11.72
N ILE A 182 -7.50 -6.20 12.89
CA ILE A 182 -7.40 -7.57 13.39
C ILE A 182 -8.78 -8.22 13.47
N LEU A 183 -8.87 -9.47 13.04
CA LEU A 183 -10.05 -10.33 13.13
C LEU A 183 -9.72 -11.56 13.96
N ILE A 184 -10.40 -11.70 15.10
CA ILE A 184 -10.23 -12.81 16.04
C ILE A 184 -11.36 -13.80 15.80
N LEU A 185 -11.03 -14.92 15.16
CA LEU A 185 -11.95 -15.95 14.66
C LEU A 185 -11.57 -17.36 15.17
N THR A 186 -10.93 -17.46 16.33
CA THR A 186 -10.45 -18.75 16.83
C THR A 186 -11.61 -19.59 17.39
N HIS A 187 -11.36 -20.88 17.58
CA HIS A 187 -12.30 -21.79 18.25
C HIS A 187 -12.06 -21.86 19.77
N ASN A 188 -11.01 -21.21 20.28
CA ASN A 188 -10.60 -21.26 21.68
C ASN A 188 -10.94 -19.95 22.39
N HIS A 189 -11.94 -19.99 23.26
CA HIS A 189 -12.40 -18.82 24.01
C HIS A 189 -11.33 -18.17 24.90
N GLN A 190 -10.35 -18.94 25.39
CA GLN A 190 -9.26 -18.38 26.18
C GLN A 190 -8.26 -17.64 25.30
N LEU A 191 -7.91 -18.21 24.14
CA LEU A 191 -7.05 -17.56 23.16
C LEU A 191 -7.69 -16.28 22.60
N ASP A 192 -8.99 -16.30 22.27
CA ASP A 192 -9.71 -15.09 21.86
C ASP A 192 -9.59 -13.97 22.90
N PHE A 193 -9.71 -14.33 24.18
CA PHE A 193 -9.62 -13.38 25.28
C PHE A 193 -8.21 -12.78 25.40
N GLU A 194 -7.18 -13.62 25.28
CA GLU A 194 -5.77 -13.21 25.31
C GLU A 194 -5.42 -12.31 24.12
N LEU A 195 -5.89 -12.65 22.92
CA LEU A 195 -5.73 -11.81 21.72
C LEU A 195 -6.39 -10.43 21.90
N CYS A 196 -7.62 -10.37 22.41
CA CYS A 196 -8.27 -9.10 22.72
C CYS A 196 -7.46 -8.28 23.73
N LEU A 197 -7.00 -8.91 24.81
CA LEU A 197 -6.22 -8.25 25.85
C LEU A 197 -4.89 -7.70 25.31
N THR A 198 -4.16 -8.51 24.55
CA THR A 198 -2.87 -8.13 23.94
C THR A 198 -3.04 -7.01 22.92
N ALA A 199 -4.10 -7.07 22.09
CA ALA A 199 -4.42 -6.01 21.13
C ALA A 199 -4.75 -4.67 21.81
N LEU A 200 -5.56 -4.69 22.88
CA LEU A 200 -5.85 -3.48 23.66
C LEU A 200 -4.58 -2.90 24.30
N LYS A 201 -3.70 -3.75 24.84
CA LYS A 201 -2.42 -3.31 25.40
C LYS A 201 -1.52 -2.69 24.34
N ARG A 202 -1.42 -3.31 23.17
CA ARG A 202 -0.67 -2.78 22.02
C ARG A 202 -1.17 -1.39 21.64
N ASN A 203 -2.49 -1.18 21.55
CA ASN A 203 -3.09 0.10 21.19
C ASN A 203 -2.88 1.22 22.22
N ARG A 204 -2.39 0.93 23.43
CA ARG A 204 -1.97 1.98 24.38
C ARG A 204 -0.69 2.67 23.94
N ASN A 205 0.12 2.02 23.10
CA ASN A 205 1.30 2.63 22.51
C ASN A 205 0.88 3.45 21.27
N PRO A 206 1.01 4.78 21.28
CA PRO A 206 0.61 5.61 20.15
C PRO A 206 1.41 5.34 18.87
N LEU A 207 2.58 4.71 18.98
CA LEU A 207 3.43 4.31 17.86
C LEU A 207 3.11 2.91 17.31
N GLN A 208 2.17 2.18 17.92
CA GLN A 208 1.80 0.81 17.54
C GLN A 208 0.28 0.62 17.43
N GLN A 209 -0.43 1.61 16.89
CA GLN A 209 -1.89 1.57 16.83
C GLN A 209 -2.39 0.61 15.75
N LEU A 210 -3.28 -0.30 16.13
CA LEU A 210 -4.17 -1.01 15.24
C LEU A 210 -5.32 -0.08 14.83
N ARG A 211 -5.78 -0.21 13.59
CA ARG A 211 -6.94 0.55 13.11
C ARG A 211 -8.22 0.05 13.75
N SER A 212 -8.35 -1.27 13.91
CA SER A 212 -9.60 -1.85 14.36
C SER A 212 -9.43 -3.26 14.96
N ILE A 213 -10.30 -3.62 15.91
CA ILE A 213 -10.33 -4.94 16.54
C ILE A 213 -11.71 -5.56 16.37
N GLY A 214 -11.81 -6.65 15.60
CA GLY A 214 -13.03 -7.43 15.41
C GLY A 214 -12.93 -8.80 16.06
N LEU A 215 -14.00 -9.24 16.73
CA LEU A 215 -14.11 -10.54 17.38
C LEU A 215 -15.38 -11.26 16.92
N ILE A 216 -15.24 -12.50 16.48
CA ILE A 216 -16.40 -13.36 16.23
C ILE A 216 -17.07 -13.77 17.54
N GLY A 217 -18.39 -13.64 17.59
CA GLY A 217 -19.13 -13.99 18.78
C GLY A 217 -20.57 -13.52 18.76
N SER A 218 -21.32 -13.92 19.77
CA SER A 218 -22.64 -13.38 20.07
C SER A 218 -22.54 -12.14 20.97
N GLN A 219 -23.63 -11.37 21.08
CA GLN A 219 -23.73 -10.27 22.04
C GLN A 219 -23.49 -10.74 23.48
N THR A 220 -23.96 -11.93 23.84
CA THR A 220 -23.70 -12.52 25.17
C THR A 220 -22.21 -12.81 25.39
N LYS A 221 -21.49 -13.30 24.37
CA LYS A 221 -20.03 -13.49 24.44
C LYS A 221 -19.32 -12.14 24.62
N ALA A 222 -19.75 -11.11 23.88
CA ALA A 222 -19.22 -9.76 23.99
C ALA A 222 -19.30 -9.24 25.43
N LEU A 223 -20.49 -9.25 26.06
CA LEU A 223 -20.68 -8.77 27.43
C LEU A 223 -19.80 -9.51 28.45
N ARG A 224 -19.66 -10.83 28.31
CA ARG A 224 -18.77 -11.63 29.18
C ARG A 224 -17.30 -11.26 29.00
N PHE A 225 -16.86 -11.04 27.76
CA PHE A 225 -15.48 -10.65 27.46
C PHE A 225 -15.18 -9.25 27.99
N GLN A 226 -16.09 -8.29 27.77
CA GLN A 226 -15.94 -6.92 28.25
C GLN A 226 -15.75 -6.88 29.77
N LYS A 227 -16.55 -7.62 30.52
CA LYS A 227 -16.40 -7.73 31.98
C LYS A 227 -15.03 -8.28 32.38
N ARG A 228 -14.64 -9.43 31.81
CA ARG A 228 -13.35 -10.07 32.10
C ARG A 228 -12.15 -9.19 31.73
N LEU A 229 -12.23 -8.43 30.63
CA LEU A 229 -11.19 -7.51 30.18
C LEU A 229 -11.07 -6.31 31.13
N SER A 230 -12.21 -5.75 31.57
CA SER A 230 -12.23 -4.63 32.51
C SER A 230 -11.60 -5.04 33.84
N ASP A 231 -12.02 -6.18 34.40
CA ASP A 231 -11.45 -6.73 35.64
C ASP A 231 -9.92 -6.89 35.51
N ARG A 232 -9.43 -7.55 34.44
CA ARG A 232 -7.99 -7.77 34.23
C ARG A 232 -7.17 -6.50 34.01
N LEU A 233 -7.71 -5.50 33.33
CA LEU A 233 -7.00 -4.25 33.04
C LEU A 233 -6.99 -3.30 34.26
N LEU A 234 -8.03 -3.34 35.10
CA LEU A 234 -8.12 -2.54 36.33
C LEU A 234 -7.25 -3.09 37.45
N ASP A 235 -7.09 -4.42 37.55
CA ASP A 235 -6.14 -5.04 38.48
C ASP A 235 -4.70 -4.54 38.28
N GLN A 236 -4.37 -4.12 37.05
CA GLN A 236 -3.05 -3.63 36.67
C GLN A 236 -2.91 -2.10 36.85
N ASP A 237 -4.03 -1.35 36.91
CA ASP A 237 -4.02 0.11 37.03
C ASP A 237 -5.36 0.68 37.59
N PRO A 238 -5.51 0.79 38.93
CA PRO A 238 -6.82 0.90 39.58
C PRO A 238 -7.46 2.30 39.65
N GLN A 239 -6.99 3.33 38.94
CA GLN A 239 -7.48 4.71 39.10
C GLN A 239 -8.79 5.00 38.34
N THR A 240 -9.66 5.88 38.87
CA THR A 240 -10.99 6.19 38.30
C THR A 240 -10.95 6.78 36.88
N LEU A 241 -10.00 7.67 36.59
CA LEU A 241 -9.83 8.24 35.24
C LEU A 241 -9.42 7.16 34.23
N ILE A 242 -8.65 6.18 34.69
CA ILE A 242 -8.11 5.07 33.91
C ILE A 242 -9.23 4.06 33.60
N LYS A 243 -10.15 3.83 34.55
CA LYS A 243 -11.34 3.00 34.31
C LYS A 243 -12.17 3.48 33.13
N LYS A 244 -12.44 4.79 33.02
CA LYS A 244 -13.22 5.34 31.91
C LYS A 244 -12.52 5.09 30.56
N THR A 245 -11.22 5.34 30.49
CA THR A 245 -10.42 5.08 29.28
C THR A 245 -10.38 3.59 28.92
N ILE A 246 -10.27 2.70 29.91
CA ILE A 246 -10.33 1.25 29.72
C ILE A 246 -11.69 0.84 29.14
N ASP A 247 -12.79 1.35 29.68
CA ASP A 247 -14.13 1.00 29.22
C ASP A 247 -14.36 1.47 27.77
N GLU A 248 -13.85 2.64 27.40
CA GLU A 248 -13.87 3.15 26.01
C GLU A 248 -13.02 2.27 25.08
N GLN A 249 -11.82 1.87 25.52
CA GLN A 249 -10.95 0.94 24.78
C GLN A 249 -11.63 -0.42 24.57
N ILE A 250 -12.24 -0.99 25.61
CA ILE A 250 -12.94 -2.28 25.52
C ILE A 250 -14.14 -2.18 24.57
N LYS A 251 -14.90 -1.07 24.61
CA LYS A 251 -16.02 -0.82 23.70
C LYS A 251 -15.60 -0.68 22.24
N SER A 252 -14.33 -0.39 21.95
CA SER A 252 -13.82 -0.35 20.58
C SER A 252 -13.70 -1.74 19.92
N ILE A 253 -13.74 -2.82 20.71
CA ILE A 253 -13.79 -4.19 20.18
C ILE A 253 -15.18 -4.43 19.59
N ARG A 254 -15.23 -4.70 18.28
CA ARG A 254 -16.46 -5.04 17.56
C ARG A 254 -16.80 -6.51 17.77
N CYS A 255 -17.87 -6.78 18.51
CA CYS A 255 -18.37 -8.13 18.74
C CYS A 255 -19.89 -8.09 18.93
N PRO A 256 -20.70 -8.77 18.11
CA PRO A 256 -20.32 -9.50 16.89
C PRO A 256 -19.66 -8.56 15.86
N VAL A 257 -18.62 -9.06 15.19
CA VAL A 257 -17.98 -8.38 14.06
C VAL A 257 -18.85 -8.49 12.80
N GLY A 258 -18.78 -7.49 11.91
CA GLY A 258 -19.50 -7.46 10.63
C GLY A 258 -20.73 -6.55 10.60
N LEU A 259 -21.20 -6.27 9.38
CA LEU A 259 -22.37 -5.43 9.12
C LEU A 259 -23.68 -6.10 9.58
N SER A 260 -24.40 -5.44 10.48
CA SER A 260 -25.71 -5.90 10.97
C SER A 260 -26.81 -5.90 9.89
N SER A 261 -26.63 -5.11 8.82
CA SER A 261 -27.52 -5.07 7.65
C SER A 261 -27.38 -6.28 6.73
N VAL A 262 -26.34 -7.10 6.90
CA VAL A 262 -26.11 -8.34 6.16
C VAL A 262 -26.35 -9.52 7.11
N PRO A 263 -27.58 -10.01 7.25
CA PRO A 263 -27.88 -11.15 8.11
C PRO A 263 -27.40 -12.46 7.47
N GLY A 264 -27.28 -13.50 8.28
CA GLY A 264 -26.88 -14.82 7.80
C GLY A 264 -26.12 -15.60 8.86
N LYS A 265 -25.99 -16.90 8.62
CA LYS A 265 -25.18 -17.79 9.48
C LYS A 265 -24.28 -18.71 8.66
N LEU A 266 -24.42 -18.72 7.33
CA LEU A 266 -23.54 -19.47 6.46
C LEU A 266 -22.16 -18.79 6.44
N PRO A 267 -21.05 -19.56 6.37
CA PRO A 267 -19.70 -18.99 6.40
C PRO A 267 -19.46 -17.85 5.39
N MET A 268 -19.98 -17.98 4.17
CA MET A 268 -19.84 -16.95 3.15
C MET A 268 -20.68 -15.69 3.43
N GLU A 269 -21.89 -15.83 3.99
CA GLU A 269 -22.72 -14.67 4.38
C GLU A 269 -22.02 -13.86 5.48
N VAL A 270 -21.49 -14.56 6.49
CA VAL A 270 -20.70 -13.97 7.57
C VAL A 270 -19.43 -13.31 7.01
N ALA A 271 -18.76 -13.95 6.05
CA ALA A 271 -17.59 -13.39 5.39
C ALA A 271 -17.90 -12.09 4.64
N VAL A 272 -18.98 -12.04 3.85
CA VAL A 272 -19.43 -10.82 3.15
C VAL A 272 -19.74 -9.70 4.15
N SER A 273 -20.43 -10.02 5.25
CA SER A 273 -20.74 -9.07 6.32
C SER A 273 -19.47 -8.48 6.97
N ILE A 274 -18.48 -9.32 7.28
CA ILE A 274 -17.21 -8.89 7.90
C ILE A 274 -16.35 -8.08 6.93
N VAL A 275 -16.19 -8.55 5.69
CA VAL A 275 -15.38 -7.85 4.68
C VAL A 275 -16.02 -6.52 4.29
N GLY A 276 -17.35 -6.45 4.21
CA GLY A 276 -18.06 -5.19 4.02
C GLY A 276 -17.80 -4.18 5.14
N GLU A 277 -17.73 -4.63 6.39
CA GLU A 277 -17.36 -3.77 7.53
C GLU A 277 -15.90 -3.28 7.41
N LEU A 278 -14.96 -4.16 7.05
CA LEU A 278 -13.55 -3.79 6.85
C LEU A 278 -13.37 -2.72 5.76
N ILE A 279 -14.05 -2.89 4.62
CA ILE A 279 -14.04 -1.89 3.52
C ILE A 279 -14.59 -0.55 4.02
N ALA A 280 -15.69 -0.56 4.79
CA ALA A 280 -16.25 0.67 5.34
C ALA A 280 -15.28 1.40 6.29
N ILE A 281 -14.58 0.66 7.15
CA ILE A 281 -13.55 1.20 8.07
C ILE A 281 -12.38 1.80 7.28
N ASP A 282 -11.93 1.12 6.24
CA ASP A 282 -10.83 1.57 5.38
C ASP A 282 -11.15 2.91 4.71
N HIS A 283 -12.30 3.00 4.04
CA HIS A 283 -12.75 4.22 3.39
C HIS A 283 -12.93 5.40 4.36
N ALA A 284 -13.50 5.15 5.55
CA ALA A 284 -13.66 6.19 6.56
C ALA A 284 -12.31 6.74 7.04
N SER A 285 -11.27 5.90 7.11
CA SER A 285 -9.93 6.30 7.53
C SER A 285 -9.21 7.14 6.47
N HIS A 286 -9.45 6.86 5.20
CA HIS A 286 -8.90 7.63 4.08
C HIS A 286 -9.52 9.03 3.96
N GLN A 287 -10.83 9.18 4.17
CA GLN A 287 -11.50 10.49 4.15
C GLN A 287 -10.92 11.47 5.19
N VAL A 288 -10.69 11.00 6.43
CA VAL A 288 -10.08 11.83 7.49
C VAL A 288 -8.66 12.28 7.13
N THR A 289 -7.89 11.41 6.46
CA THR A 289 -6.50 11.73 6.06
C THR A 289 -6.48 12.77 4.92
N GLU A 290 -7.41 12.68 3.98
CA GLU A 290 -7.54 13.64 2.88
C GLU A 290 -7.98 15.03 3.34
N GLU A 291 -8.92 15.13 4.29
CA GLU A 291 -9.39 16.41 4.86
C GLU A 291 -8.27 17.16 5.61
N ILE A 292 -7.42 16.44 6.35
CA ILE A 292 -6.26 17.03 7.05
C ILE A 292 -5.20 17.50 6.03
N GLY A 293 -4.97 16.73 4.96
CA GLY A 293 -4.01 17.08 3.90
C GLY A 293 -4.45 18.26 3.03
N ALA A 294 -5.75 18.39 2.76
CA ALA A 294 -6.30 19.48 1.93
C ALA A 294 -6.14 20.86 2.60
N ASN A 295 -6.22 20.93 3.93
CA ASN A 295 -6.08 22.18 4.69
C ASN A 295 -4.64 22.70 4.79
N ALA A 296 -3.63 21.92 4.41
CA ALA A 296 -2.21 22.30 4.51
C ALA A 296 -1.61 22.87 3.21
N GLY A 297 -2.34 22.87 2.09
CA GLY A 297 -1.76 22.96 0.75
C GLY A 297 -2.02 24.21 -0.11
N SER A 298 -2.61 25.30 0.41
CA SER A 298 -2.95 26.47 -0.43
C SER A 298 -2.05 27.68 -0.20
N ASN A 299 -0.94 27.80 -0.93
CA ASN A 299 -0.38 29.10 -1.34
C ASN A 299 0.80 28.95 -2.32
N SER A 300 0.58 29.30 -3.59
CA SER A 300 1.40 30.26 -4.36
C SER A 300 1.06 30.18 -5.85
N ARG A 301 0.79 31.35 -6.45
CA ARG A 301 0.68 31.59 -7.89
C ARG A 301 1.84 32.50 -8.28
N VAL A 302 2.60 32.18 -9.32
CA VAL A 302 3.43 33.17 -10.03
C VAL A 302 3.44 32.88 -11.54
N ASN A 303 3.29 33.95 -12.32
CA ASN A 303 3.36 34.07 -13.78
C ASN A 303 4.80 33.98 -14.32
N SER A 304 5.00 33.51 -15.56
CA SER A 304 5.31 34.37 -16.75
C SER A 304 6.01 33.62 -17.90
N ASP A 305 5.70 34.10 -19.11
CA ASP A 305 6.14 33.67 -20.44
C ASP A 305 7.65 33.83 -20.72
N ASN A 306 8.22 32.96 -21.59
CA ASN A 306 8.85 33.41 -22.84
C ASN A 306 9.26 32.25 -23.78
N GLN A 307 9.07 32.45 -25.09
CA GLN A 307 9.40 31.53 -26.18
C GLN A 307 10.80 31.79 -26.77
N SER A 308 11.51 30.72 -27.16
CA SER A 308 12.52 30.77 -28.23
C SER A 308 12.60 29.43 -28.98
N ARG A 309 12.76 29.53 -30.31
CA ARG A 309 12.78 28.45 -31.31
C ARG A 309 14.18 27.84 -31.44
N GLU A 310 14.28 26.52 -31.61
CA GLU A 310 15.48 25.88 -32.17
C GLU A 310 15.20 24.56 -32.92
N THR A 311 16.15 24.20 -33.78
CA THR A 311 16.06 23.35 -34.98
C THR A 311 16.05 21.84 -34.70
N ALA A 312 15.30 21.09 -35.52
CA ALA A 312 14.98 19.68 -35.29
C ALA A 312 16.17 18.72 -35.57
N LYS A 313 16.68 18.08 -34.52
CA LYS A 313 17.43 16.81 -34.61
C LYS A 313 16.43 15.64 -34.70
N LYS A 314 16.79 14.57 -35.43
CA LYS A 314 15.97 13.35 -35.55
C LYS A 314 15.68 12.74 -34.17
N SER A 315 14.45 12.88 -33.68
CA SER A 315 13.93 12.23 -32.49
C SER A 315 13.19 10.93 -32.84
N ARG A 316 13.18 9.97 -31.91
CA ARG A 316 12.26 8.81 -31.94
C ARG A 316 11.38 8.91 -30.70
N GLY A 317 10.07 8.92 -30.87
CA GLY A 317 9.12 9.29 -29.80
C GLY A 317 8.99 10.81 -29.63
N LEU A 318 8.41 11.25 -28.52
CA LEU A 318 8.13 12.67 -28.25
C LEU A 318 9.42 13.46 -28.01
N ALA A 319 9.59 14.60 -28.66
CA ALA A 319 10.75 15.46 -28.40
C ALA A 319 10.59 16.17 -27.04
N TRP A 320 11.69 16.29 -26.30
CA TRP A 320 11.67 16.95 -24.98
C TRP A 320 11.11 18.38 -25.03
N GLN A 321 11.43 19.15 -26.08
CA GLN A 321 10.92 20.51 -26.26
C GLN A 321 9.39 20.54 -26.45
N GLU A 322 8.82 19.55 -27.13
CA GLU A 322 7.37 19.44 -27.33
C GLU A 322 6.66 19.10 -26.02
N ILE A 323 7.21 18.15 -25.25
CA ILE A 323 6.70 17.80 -23.92
C ILE A 323 6.73 19.02 -23.00
N LYS A 324 7.86 19.75 -22.98
CA LYS A 324 8.02 20.95 -22.16
C LYS A 324 7.03 22.06 -22.54
N GLN A 325 6.82 22.27 -23.84
CA GLN A 325 5.89 23.29 -24.33
C GLN A 325 4.43 22.97 -24.00
N GLN A 326 4.06 21.68 -23.94
CA GLN A 326 2.70 21.26 -23.62
C GLN A 326 2.39 21.23 -22.12
N LEU A 327 3.40 21.12 -21.25
CA LEU A 327 3.21 20.84 -19.82
C LEU A 327 3.56 22.00 -18.87
N ASN A 328 3.93 23.19 -19.36
CA ASN A 328 4.13 24.42 -18.56
C ASN A 328 4.99 24.27 -17.28
N GLY A 329 5.93 23.33 -17.19
CA GLY A 329 6.58 23.03 -15.90
C GLY A 329 7.88 23.78 -15.60
N GLU A 330 8.18 23.87 -14.29
CA GLU A 330 9.32 24.57 -13.70
C GLU A 330 10.62 23.74 -13.70
N LEU A 331 11.77 24.41 -13.56
CA LEU A 331 13.10 23.78 -13.54
C LEU A 331 13.58 23.53 -12.10
N ASP A 332 14.05 22.32 -11.77
CA ASP A 332 14.82 22.08 -10.54
C ASP A 332 16.25 22.65 -10.70
N SER A 333 16.70 23.37 -9.68
CA SER A 333 17.97 24.10 -9.58
C SER A 333 19.22 23.21 -9.44
N LYS A 334 19.06 21.87 -9.29
CA LYS A 334 20.17 20.97 -8.90
C LYS A 334 20.83 20.17 -10.04
N GLY A 335 20.52 20.45 -11.31
CA GLY A 335 21.30 19.96 -12.46
C GLY A 335 21.26 18.44 -12.71
N GLN A 336 20.33 17.69 -12.07
CA GLN A 336 20.10 16.27 -12.33
C GLN A 336 18.72 16.03 -12.97
N GLY A 337 18.57 16.54 -14.19
CA GLY A 337 17.37 16.42 -15.02
C GLY A 337 16.28 17.45 -14.70
N THR A 338 15.40 17.70 -15.68
CA THR A 338 14.18 18.50 -15.47
C THR A 338 13.05 17.57 -15.06
N VAL A 339 12.30 17.94 -14.02
CA VAL A 339 11.14 17.20 -13.49
C VAL A 339 9.87 17.97 -13.82
N LEU A 340 8.89 17.28 -14.38
CA LEU A 340 7.53 17.82 -14.56
C LEU A 340 6.57 16.98 -13.71
N HIS A 341 5.94 17.58 -12.71
CA HIS A 341 4.84 16.96 -11.98
C HIS A 341 3.56 17.11 -12.80
N LEU A 342 2.93 16.00 -13.18
CA LEU A 342 1.58 16.05 -13.75
C LEU A 342 0.62 16.33 -12.59
N GLY A 343 -0.01 17.51 -12.60
CA GLY A 343 -1.00 17.90 -11.59
C GLY A 343 -2.17 16.91 -11.55
N LYS A 344 -2.87 16.84 -10.40
CA LYS A 344 -4.16 16.14 -10.32
C LYS A 344 -5.07 16.69 -11.41
N ILE A 345 -5.70 15.81 -12.18
CA ILE A 345 -6.80 16.18 -13.08
C ILE A 345 -7.87 16.83 -12.20
N THR A 346 -7.91 18.16 -12.17
CA THR A 346 -9.10 18.87 -11.71
C THR A 346 -10.14 18.69 -12.80
N ASP A 347 -11.30 18.14 -12.46
CA ASP A 347 -12.44 18.08 -13.36
C ASP A 347 -12.74 19.48 -13.91
N VAL A 348 -12.30 19.72 -15.14
CA VAL A 348 -12.70 20.90 -15.92
C VAL A 348 -13.89 20.46 -16.75
N ASP A 349 -15.09 20.69 -16.20
CA ASP A 349 -16.27 21.24 -16.87
C ASP A 349 -17.57 20.75 -16.22
N SER A 350 -18.02 21.49 -15.20
CA SER A 350 -19.44 21.60 -14.87
C SER A 350 -19.82 23.08 -14.63
N GLN A 351 -19.43 23.94 -15.58
CA GLN A 351 -20.03 25.26 -15.74
C GLN A 351 -20.31 25.54 -17.22
N LYS A 352 -21.41 24.98 -17.73
CA LYS A 352 -22.27 25.69 -18.69
C LYS A 352 -23.71 25.56 -18.23
N LYS A 353 -24.23 26.70 -17.75
CA LYS A 353 -25.66 27.02 -17.73
C LYS A 353 -26.19 27.08 -19.16
#